data_AF-A0A3M8AN90-F1
#
_entry.id   AF-A0A3M8AN90-F1
#
_cell.length_a   1.000
_cell.length_b   1.000
_cell.length_c   1.000
_cell.angle_alpha   90.00
_cell.angle_beta   90.00
_cell.angle_gamma   90.00
#
_symmetry.space_group_name_H-M   'P 1'
#
loop_
_entity.id
_entity.type
_entity.pdbx_description
1 polymer ?
#
loop_
_entity_poly.entity_id
_entity_poly.type
_entity_poly.pdbx_seq_one_letter_code
_entity_poly.pdbx_strand_id
1 'polypeptide(L)'
;MATIKNLSLSHIKKQDAKKFKEKKQVLLDDGTVKVDVDVTFRTSKKNQVVADLIKLIQEKVKKNESVTGESISAAMLSLIIKQFTSIDVKSLNTLDDYVEMFIIMTDNNYISPIIDSFDKTELQSMIDYVNEQLDKWNVEVRKILEEIRTNEGVNNGTELQ
;
A
#
# COMPACT_ATOMS: atom_id res chain seq x y z
N MET A 1 12.29 -43.51 12.95
CA MET A 1 11.28 -42.56 13.46
C MET A 1 11.88 -41.17 13.42
N ALA A 2 11.24 -40.20 12.75
CA ALA A 2 11.74 -38.84 12.71
C ALA A 2 11.50 -38.17 14.07
N THR A 3 12.56 -37.66 14.69
CA THR A 3 12.48 -36.93 15.96
C THR A 3 11.74 -35.62 15.72
N ILE A 4 10.54 -35.47 16.29
CA ILE A 4 9.78 -34.23 16.22
C ILE A 4 10.52 -33.21 17.08
N LYS A 5 11.09 -32.18 16.43
CA LYS A 5 11.81 -31.10 17.11
C LYS A 5 10.83 -30.00 17.52
N ASN A 6 11.05 -29.41 18.70
CA ASN A 6 10.33 -28.22 19.12
C ASN A 6 10.56 -27.06 18.13
N LEU A 7 9.51 -26.30 17.85
CA LEU A 7 9.59 -25.12 16.99
C LEU A 7 10.49 -24.07 17.66
N SER A 8 11.56 -23.68 16.99
CA SER A 8 12.45 -22.62 17.46
C SER A 8 12.33 -21.38 16.57
N LEU A 9 12.70 -20.21 17.11
CA LEU A 9 12.76 -18.98 16.34
C LEU A 9 13.70 -19.09 15.11
N SER A 10 14.77 -19.88 15.21
CA SER A 10 15.67 -20.13 14.09
C SER A 10 15.01 -20.94 12.96
N HIS A 11 14.12 -21.89 13.27
CA HIS A 11 13.32 -22.59 12.26
C HIS A 11 12.32 -21.64 11.60
N ILE A 12 11.64 -20.79 12.39
CA ILE A 12 10.70 -19.78 11.88
C ILE A 12 11.41 -18.81 10.92
N LYS A 13 12.55 -18.24 11.32
CA LYS A 13 13.35 -17.33 10.47
C LYS A 13 13.82 -17.99 9.17
N LYS A 14 14.19 -19.28 9.21
CA LYS A 14 14.57 -20.02 8.00
C LYS A 14 13.39 -20.21 7.05
N GLN A 15 12.21 -20.56 7.57
CA GLN A 15 11.00 -20.69 6.74
C GLN A 15 10.55 -19.34 6.16
N ASP A 16 10.61 -18.29 6.97
CA ASP A 16 10.30 -16.92 6.56
C ASP A 16 11.23 -16.44 5.43
N ALA A 17 12.54 -16.61 5.59
CA ALA A 17 13.50 -16.28 4.54
C ALA A 17 13.30 -17.14 3.29
N LYS A 18 12.98 -18.43 3.43
CA LYS A 18 12.71 -19.30 2.29
C LYS A 18 11.51 -18.82 1.47
N LYS A 19 10.50 -18.23 2.11
CA LYS A 19 9.27 -17.77 1.44
C LYS A 19 9.40 -16.37 0.84
N PHE A 20 10.16 -15.46 1.46
CA PHE A 20 10.11 -14.04 1.12
C PHE A 20 11.45 -13.40 0.73
N LYS A 21 12.56 -14.15 0.72
CA LYS A 21 13.88 -13.59 0.38
C LYS A 21 14.13 -13.49 -1.13
N GLU A 22 13.39 -14.24 -1.93
CA GLU A 22 13.59 -14.27 -3.37
C GLU A 22 13.28 -12.92 -4.01
N LYS A 23 14.20 -12.44 -4.86
CA LYS A 23 14.09 -11.20 -5.59
C LYS A 23 14.46 -11.40 -7.04
N LYS A 24 13.76 -10.70 -7.92
CA LYS A 24 14.07 -10.57 -9.35
C LYS A 24 14.76 -9.23 -9.57
N GLN A 25 15.77 -9.22 -10.44
CA GLN A 25 16.47 -8.01 -10.81
C GLN A 25 15.90 -7.44 -12.10
N VAL A 26 15.63 -6.14 -12.09
CA VAL A 26 15.28 -5.34 -13.27
C VAL A 26 16.43 -4.37 -13.54
N LEU A 27 16.79 -4.26 -14.81
CA LEU A 27 17.81 -3.34 -15.29
C LEU A 27 17.11 -2.18 -16.01
N LEU A 28 17.43 -0.95 -15.60
CA LEU A 28 16.94 0.30 -16.17
C LEU A 28 18.13 1.08 -16.76
N ASP A 29 17.84 2.12 -17.55
CA ASP A 29 18.83 3.02 -18.15
C ASP A 29 19.97 2.27 -18.85
N ASP A 30 19.61 1.43 -19.84
CA ASP A 30 20.53 0.58 -20.60
C ASP A 30 21.44 -0.31 -19.72
N GLY A 31 20.97 -0.66 -18.51
CA GLY A 31 21.67 -1.54 -17.57
C GLY A 31 22.54 -0.82 -16.56
N THR A 32 22.51 0.50 -16.51
CA THR A 32 23.28 1.29 -15.53
C THR A 32 22.60 1.38 -14.17
N VAL A 33 21.28 1.17 -14.10
CA VAL A 33 20.50 1.22 -12.85
C VAL A 33 19.87 -0.14 -12.57
N LYS A 34 20.02 -0.60 -11.32
CA LYS A 34 19.49 -1.88 -10.83
C LYS A 34 18.32 -1.64 -9.89
N VAL A 35 17.22 -2.35 -10.12
CA VAL A 35 16.10 -2.45 -9.18
C VAL A 35 15.88 -3.92 -8.79
N ASP A 36 15.94 -4.22 -7.50
CA ASP A 36 15.54 -5.52 -6.96
C ASP A 36 14.05 -5.51 -6.63
N VAL A 37 13.33 -6.53 -7.08
CA VAL A 37 11.87 -6.66 -6.95
C VAL A 37 11.54 -7.93 -6.18
N ASP A 38 10.75 -7.81 -5.11
CA ASP A 38 10.33 -8.95 -4.29
C ASP A 38 9.41 -9.88 -5.11
N VAL A 39 9.71 -11.19 -5.13
CA VAL A 39 8.91 -12.17 -5.91
C VAL A 39 7.61 -12.55 -5.18
N THR A 40 7.62 -12.55 -3.85
CA THR A 40 6.45 -12.90 -3.03
C THR A 40 6.17 -11.81 -2.03
N PHE A 41 4.91 -11.36 -1.95
CA PHE A 41 4.57 -10.21 -1.13
C PHE A 41 4.22 -10.65 0.28
N ARG A 42 5.06 -10.25 1.24
CA ARG A 42 4.82 -10.47 2.66
C ARG A 42 3.55 -9.75 3.12
N THR A 43 2.64 -10.43 3.80
CA THR A 43 1.39 -9.85 4.32
C THR A 43 1.61 -8.58 5.12
N SER A 44 2.62 -8.53 5.99
CA SER A 44 2.92 -7.31 6.77
C SER A 44 3.27 -6.11 5.88
N LYS A 45 3.92 -6.34 4.72
CA LYS A 45 4.19 -5.28 3.74
C LYS A 45 2.91 -4.88 2.99
N LYS A 46 2.02 -5.83 2.65
CA LYS A 46 0.70 -5.53 2.07
C LYS A 46 -0.10 -4.61 3.00
N ASN A 47 -0.14 -4.95 4.29
CA ASN A 47 -0.81 -4.14 5.32
C ASN A 47 -0.20 -2.74 5.43
N GLN A 48 1.13 -2.63 5.30
CA GLN A 48 1.82 -1.33 5.34
C GLN A 48 1.39 -0.43 4.17
N VAL A 49 1.27 -0.98 2.96
CA VAL A 49 0.80 -0.20 1.79
C VAL A 49 -0.61 0.34 2.04
N VAL A 50 -1.51 -0.48 2.57
CA VAL A 50 -2.88 -0.06 2.92
C VAL A 50 -2.86 1.04 3.98
N ALA A 51 -2.11 0.85 5.06
CA ALA A 51 -2.01 1.81 6.15
C ALA A 51 -1.44 3.16 5.67
N ASP A 52 -0.38 3.12 4.87
CA ASP A 52 0.23 4.31 4.26
C ASP A 52 -0.78 5.02 3.35
N LEU A 53 -1.46 4.29 2.46
CA LEU A 53 -2.43 4.90 1.53
C LEU A 53 -3.59 5.57 2.26
N ILE A 54 -4.19 4.90 3.26
CA ILE A 54 -5.27 5.47 4.07
C ILE A 54 -4.77 6.73 4.79
N LYS A 55 -3.55 6.71 5.34
CA LYS A 55 -2.96 7.87 6.01
C LYS A 55 -2.83 9.06 5.06
N LEU A 56 -2.32 8.84 3.84
CA LEU A 56 -2.19 9.90 2.83
C LEU A 56 -3.54 10.53 2.47
N ILE A 57 -4.58 9.71 2.29
CA ILE A 57 -5.94 10.18 2.01
C ILE A 57 -6.49 10.98 3.21
N GLN A 58 -6.34 10.46 4.43
CA GLN A 58 -6.81 11.15 5.64
C GLN A 58 -6.13 12.50 5.84
N GLU A 59 -4.85 12.64 5.50
CA GLU A 59 -4.13 13.91 5.58
C GLU A 59 -4.70 14.95 4.62
N LYS A 60 -5.06 14.57 3.40
CA LYS A 60 -5.76 15.44 2.44
C LYS A 60 -7.13 15.85 2.94
N VAL A 61 -7.93 14.89 3.42
CA VAL A 61 -9.27 15.14 3.96
C VAL A 61 -9.22 16.09 5.15
N LYS A 62 -8.27 15.92 6.08
CA LYS A 62 -8.09 16.82 7.23
C LYS A 62 -7.78 18.26 6.83
N LYS A 63 -7.13 18.46 5.67
CA LYS A 63 -6.82 19.78 5.11
C LYS A 63 -7.92 20.32 4.20
N ASN A 64 -9.04 19.59 4.06
CA ASN A 64 -10.12 19.90 3.13
C ASN A 64 -9.64 20.01 1.67
N GLU A 65 -8.63 19.21 1.32
CA GLU A 65 -8.08 19.11 -0.03
C GLU A 65 -8.79 18.00 -0.82
N SER A 66 -8.94 18.20 -2.12
CA SER A 66 -9.57 17.20 -2.99
C SER A 66 -8.71 15.95 -3.14
N VAL A 67 -9.35 14.79 -3.10
CA VAL A 67 -8.75 13.49 -3.42
C VAL A 67 -9.52 12.89 -4.59
N THR A 68 -8.83 12.56 -5.68
CA THR A 68 -9.45 11.95 -6.87
C THR A 68 -9.09 10.46 -6.97
N GLY A 69 -9.89 9.68 -7.71
CA GLY A 69 -9.60 8.26 -7.94
C GLY A 69 -8.24 8.02 -8.64
N GLU A 70 -7.87 8.92 -9.55
CA GLU A 70 -6.58 8.88 -10.25
C GLU A 70 -5.42 9.10 -9.28
N SER A 71 -5.54 10.09 -8.36
CA SER A 71 -4.51 10.34 -7.35
C SER A 71 -4.32 9.16 -6.40
N ILE A 72 -5.41 8.49 -6.00
CA ILE A 72 -5.38 7.28 -5.17
C ILE A 72 -4.70 6.13 -5.93
N SER A 73 -5.04 5.94 -7.21
CA SER A 73 -4.49 4.85 -8.04
C SER A 73 -3.00 5.03 -8.27
N ALA A 74 -2.56 6.27 -8.59
CA ALA A 74 -1.16 6.61 -8.76
C ALA A 74 -0.37 6.40 -7.46
N ALA A 75 -0.88 6.91 -6.34
CA ALA A 75 -0.23 6.74 -5.05
C ALA A 75 -0.17 5.27 -4.60
N MET A 76 -1.23 4.49 -4.84
CA MET A 76 -1.25 3.05 -4.59
C MET A 76 -0.11 2.34 -5.33
N LEU A 77 0.06 2.62 -6.62
CA LEU A 77 1.13 1.97 -7.41
C LEU A 77 2.52 2.38 -6.92
N SER A 78 2.73 3.68 -6.64
CA SER A 78 3.97 4.18 -6.08
C SER A 78 4.31 3.55 -4.72
N LEU A 79 3.30 3.33 -3.85
CA LEU A 79 3.48 2.65 -2.57
C LEU A 79 3.82 1.17 -2.74
N ILE A 80 3.19 0.46 -3.69
CA ILE A 80 3.56 -0.93 -4.02
C ILE A 80 5.01 -0.98 -4.47
N ILE A 81 5.41 -0.10 -5.38
CA ILE A 81 6.79 0.00 -5.87
C ILE A 81 7.75 0.29 -4.71
N LYS A 82 7.47 1.30 -3.88
CA LYS A 82 8.25 1.62 -2.67
C LYS A 82 8.46 0.40 -1.77
N GLN A 83 7.40 -0.38 -1.55
CA GLN A 83 7.41 -1.41 -0.53
C GLN A 83 8.03 -2.74 -1.02
N PHE A 84 7.89 -3.03 -2.31
CA PHE A 84 8.28 -4.31 -2.92
C PHE A 84 9.45 -4.19 -3.90
N THR A 85 10.07 -3.02 -4.00
CA THR A 85 11.30 -2.85 -4.76
C THR A 85 12.42 -2.26 -3.90
N SER A 86 13.63 -2.16 -4.46
CA SER A 86 14.76 -1.47 -3.84
C SER A 86 14.85 0.02 -4.17
N ILE A 87 13.83 0.61 -4.82
CA ILE A 87 13.83 2.03 -5.15
C ILE A 87 13.79 2.85 -3.86
N ASP A 88 14.76 3.74 -3.70
CA ASP A 88 14.85 4.61 -2.53
C ASP A 88 13.93 5.83 -2.69
N VAL A 89 12.97 5.97 -1.78
CA VAL A 89 11.93 7.01 -1.83
C VAL A 89 11.79 7.76 -0.50
N LYS A 90 12.88 7.86 0.27
CA LYS A 90 12.90 8.42 1.63
C LYS A 90 12.31 9.82 1.79
N SER A 91 12.14 10.59 0.72
CA SER A 91 11.60 11.95 0.76
C SER A 91 10.10 12.07 0.53
N LEU A 92 9.38 10.98 0.22
CA LEU A 92 7.95 11.03 -0.12
C LEU A 92 7.06 10.87 1.12
N ASN A 93 6.33 11.92 1.47
CA ASN A 93 5.54 12.02 2.69
C ASN A 93 4.06 12.35 2.43
N THR A 94 3.74 12.98 1.31
CA THR A 94 2.38 13.43 0.97
C THR A 94 1.79 12.66 -0.19
N LEU A 95 0.45 12.69 -0.32
CA LEU A 95 -0.22 12.04 -1.46
C LEU A 95 0.34 12.56 -2.79
N ASP A 96 0.58 13.86 -2.88
CA ASP A 96 1.09 14.51 -4.09
C ASP A 96 2.51 14.04 -4.42
N ASP A 97 3.36 13.82 -3.42
CA ASP A 97 4.72 13.29 -3.63
C ASP A 97 4.67 11.90 -4.30
N TYR A 98 3.72 11.04 -3.90
CA TYR A 98 3.55 9.71 -4.50
C TYR A 98 2.91 9.76 -5.89
N VAL A 99 2.05 10.75 -6.16
CA VAL A 99 1.51 11.01 -7.50
C VAL A 99 2.62 11.53 -8.42
N GLU A 100 3.45 12.46 -7.94
CA GLU A 100 4.61 12.98 -8.67
C GLU A 100 5.61 11.87 -9.00
N MET A 101 5.91 10.98 -8.03
CA MET A 101 6.72 9.79 -8.29
C MET A 101 6.14 8.94 -9.43
N PHE A 102 4.83 8.69 -9.42
CA PHE A 102 4.18 7.91 -10.49
C PHE A 102 4.34 8.58 -11.86
N ILE A 103 4.16 9.90 -11.93
CA ILE A 103 4.33 10.68 -13.16
C ILE A 103 5.78 10.59 -13.66
N ILE A 104 6.76 10.89 -12.80
CA ILE A 104 8.19 10.82 -13.16
C ILE A 104 8.57 9.43 -13.65
N MET A 105 8.14 8.37 -12.97
CA MET A 105 8.43 7.00 -13.41
C MET A 105 7.75 6.63 -14.72
N THR A 106 6.55 7.17 -14.99
CA THR A 106 5.83 6.96 -16.24
C THR A 106 6.54 7.66 -17.40
N ASP A 107 6.89 8.93 -17.22
CA ASP A 107 7.57 9.75 -18.23
C ASP A 107 8.95 9.19 -18.61
N ASN A 108 9.63 8.54 -17.65
CA ASN A 108 10.92 7.88 -17.88
C ASN A 108 10.78 6.39 -18.29
N ASN A 109 9.57 5.91 -18.57
CA ASN A 109 9.29 4.51 -18.95
C ASN A 109 9.79 3.46 -17.93
N TYR A 110 9.88 3.81 -16.65
CA TYR A 110 10.31 2.89 -15.58
C TYR A 110 9.17 2.03 -15.04
N ILE A 111 7.91 2.49 -15.13
CA ILE A 111 6.75 1.74 -14.61
C ILE A 111 6.64 0.37 -15.29
N SER A 112 6.56 0.31 -16.62
CA SER A 112 6.36 -0.95 -17.35
C SER A 112 7.37 -2.04 -17.00
N PRO A 113 8.71 -1.83 -17.10
CA PRO A 113 9.67 -2.89 -16.78
C PRO A 113 9.62 -3.34 -15.33
N ILE A 114 9.26 -2.46 -14.39
CA ILE A 114 9.08 -2.83 -12.98
C ILE A 114 7.81 -3.66 -12.81
N ILE A 115 6.68 -3.21 -13.36
CA ILE A 115 5.40 -3.92 -13.25
C ILE A 115 5.46 -5.30 -13.90
N ASP A 116 6.07 -5.40 -15.09
CA ASP A 116 6.26 -6.66 -15.80
C ASP A 116 7.22 -7.63 -15.07
N SER A 117 8.00 -7.11 -14.12
CA SER A 117 8.88 -7.94 -13.32
C SER A 117 8.18 -8.61 -12.14
N PHE A 118 7.10 -8.04 -11.63
CA PHE A 118 6.31 -8.65 -10.57
C PHE A 118 5.67 -9.96 -11.04
N ASP A 119 5.47 -10.90 -10.11
CA ASP A 119 4.54 -12.00 -10.37
C ASP A 119 3.13 -11.44 -10.52
N LYS A 120 2.47 -11.74 -11.65
CA LYS A 120 1.16 -11.18 -11.99
C LYS A 120 0.08 -11.56 -10.98
N THR A 121 0.17 -12.77 -10.41
CA THR A 121 -0.81 -13.27 -9.43
C THR A 121 -0.60 -12.56 -8.09
N GLU A 122 0.64 -12.39 -7.65
CA GLU A 122 0.95 -11.63 -6.44
C GLU A 122 0.55 -10.16 -6.55
N LEU A 123 0.84 -9.52 -7.69
CA LEU A 123 0.45 -8.13 -7.93
C LEU A 123 -1.07 -7.96 -7.99
N GLN A 124 -1.78 -8.84 -8.71
CA GLN A 124 -3.25 -8.80 -8.73
C GLN A 124 -3.82 -9.01 -7.32
N SER A 125 -3.33 -10.01 -6.59
CA SER A 125 -3.73 -10.24 -5.20
C SER A 125 -3.46 -9.04 -4.30
N MET A 126 -2.39 -8.28 -4.56
CA MET A 126 -2.08 -7.06 -3.82
C MET A 126 -3.08 -5.93 -4.13
N ILE A 127 -3.41 -5.72 -5.41
CA ILE A 127 -4.38 -4.72 -5.83
C ILE A 127 -5.76 -5.04 -5.27
N ASP A 128 -6.20 -6.30 -5.39
CA ASP A 128 -7.48 -6.77 -4.84
C ASP A 128 -7.54 -6.56 -3.33
N TYR A 129 -6.45 -6.90 -2.64
CA TYR A 129 -6.34 -6.69 -1.20
C TYR A 129 -6.47 -5.21 -0.82
N VAL A 130 -5.79 -4.29 -1.52
CA VAL A 130 -5.91 -2.85 -1.24
C VAL A 130 -7.34 -2.37 -1.46
N ASN A 131 -7.96 -2.74 -2.58
CA ASN A 131 -9.34 -2.34 -2.89
C ASN A 131 -10.33 -2.84 -1.83
N GLU A 132 -10.21 -4.10 -1.40
CA GLU A 132 -11.05 -4.66 -0.34
C GLU A 132 -10.89 -3.89 0.98
N GLN A 133 -9.67 -3.49 1.34
CA GLN A 133 -9.44 -2.71 2.56
C GLN A 133 -9.97 -1.28 2.44
N LEU A 134 -9.85 -0.64 1.27
CA LEU A 134 -10.42 0.68 1.03
C LEU A 134 -11.94 0.66 1.08
N ASP A 135 -12.59 -0.37 0.56
CA ASP A 135 -14.04 -0.53 0.64
C ASP A 135 -14.50 -0.69 2.09
N LYS A 136 -13.80 -1.51 2.88
CA LYS A 136 -14.08 -1.64 4.32
C LYS A 136 -13.90 -0.32 5.06
N TRP A 137 -12.84 0.41 4.76
CA TRP A 137 -12.58 1.72 5.34
C TRP A 137 -13.68 2.73 4.96
N ASN A 138 -14.12 2.75 3.69
CA ASN A 138 -15.21 3.61 3.23
C ASN A 138 -16.53 3.33 3.96
N VAL A 139 -16.86 2.05 4.16
CA VAL A 139 -18.05 1.65 4.93
C VAL A 139 -17.95 2.14 6.37
N GLU A 140 -16.79 1.99 7.00
CA GLU A 140 -16.59 2.39 8.39
C GLU A 140 -16.65 3.92 8.57
N VAL A 141 -16.05 4.68 7.66
CA VAL A 141 -16.16 6.15 7.64
C VAL A 141 -17.61 6.59 7.50
N ARG A 142 -18.40 5.95 6.61
CA ARG A 142 -19.83 6.28 6.46
C ARG A 142 -20.61 6.05 7.74
N LYS A 143 -20.39 4.93 8.44
CA LYS A 143 -21.04 4.66 9.74
C LYS A 143 -20.71 5.74 10.76
N ILE A 144 -19.43 6.10 10.90
CA ILE A 144 -18.99 7.15 11.83
C ILE A 144 -19.67 8.48 11.50
N LEU A 145 -19.75 8.84 10.22
CA LEU A 145 -20.44 10.07 9.78
C LEU A 145 -21.95 10.02 10.06
N GLU A 146 -22.61 8.88 9.90
CA GLU A 146 -24.03 8.70 10.25
C GLU A 146 -24.28 8.78 11.76
N GLU A 147 -23.41 8.20 12.57
CA GLU A 147 -23.45 8.28 14.04
C GLU A 147 -23.27 9.72 14.54
N ILE A 148 -22.34 10.48 13.94
CA ILE A 148 -22.16 11.90 14.27
C ILE A 148 -23.42 12.69 13.93
N ARG A 149 -24.01 12.48 12.75
CA ARG A 149 -25.23 13.19 12.31
C ARG A 149 -26.45 12.87 13.19
N THR A 150 -26.61 11.62 13.60
CA THR A 150 -27.71 11.21 14.49
C THR A 150 -27.54 11.76 15.90
N ASN A 151 -26.32 11.80 16.44
CA ASN A 151 -26.03 12.40 17.75
C ASN A 151 -26.18 13.93 17.77
N GLU A 152 -25.78 14.64 16.71
CA GLU A 152 -26.01 16.09 16.58
C GLU A 152 -27.50 16.44 16.39
N GLY A 153 -28.27 15.58 15.73
CA GLY A 153 -29.73 15.74 15.59
C GLY A 153 -30.51 15.55 16.88
N VAL A 154 -29.99 14.74 17.83
CA VAL A 154 -30.63 14.52 19.15
C VAL A 154 -30.32 15.67 20.12
N ASN A 155 -29.14 16.27 20.06
CA ASN A 155 -28.73 17.33 21.00
C ASN A 155 -29.44 18.68 20.77
N ASN A 156 -29.91 18.96 19.55
CA ASN A 156 -30.68 20.17 19.22
C ASN A 156 -32.19 20.06 19.49
N GLY A 157 -32.66 18.92 20.03
CA GLY A 157 -34.08 18.65 20.31
C GLY A 157 -34.50 18.77 21.78
N THR A 158 -33.60 19.15 22.69
CA THR A 158 -33.85 19.10 24.16
C THR A 158 -33.84 20.46 24.87
N GLU A 159 -33.93 21.56 24.15
CA GLU A 159 -34.27 22.87 24.72
C GLU A 159 -35.55 23.39 24.07
N LEU A 160 -36.70 22.93 24.55
CA LEU A 160 -37.99 23.64 24.49
C LEU A 160 -39.03 22.81 25.25
N GLN A 161 -39.06 22.96 26.58
CA GLN A 161 -40.26 23.03 27.41
C GLN A 161 -39.91 23.38 28.87
#